data_AF-A0A7C8ALK4-F1
#
_entry.id   AF-A0A7C8ALK4-F1
#
_cell.length_a   1.000
_cell.length_b   1.000
_cell.length_c   1.000
_cell.angle_alpha   90.00
_cell.angle_beta   90.00
_cell.angle_gamma   90.00
#
_symmetry.space_group_name_H-M   'P 1'
#
loop_
_entity.id
_entity.type
_entity.pdbx_description
1 polymer ?
#
loop_
_entity_poly.entity_id
_entity_poly.type
_entity_poly.pdbx_seq_one_letter_code
_entity_poly.pdbx_strand_id
1 'polypeptide(L)' 'MLNKETITNAGRRHDFVLLFDVADGNPNGDPDAGNLPRLDPETMQGLVTDVCLKRKIRDYVDVT' A
#
# COMPACT_ATOMS: atom_id res chain seq x y z
N MET A 1 -18.52 -17.33 1.47
CA MET A 1 -18.11 -16.16 0.66
C MET A 1 -18.94 -14.96 1.06
N LEU A 2 -18.35 -13.77 1.13
CA LEU A 2 -19.09 -12.53 1.36
C LEU A 2 -19.96 -12.21 0.13
N ASN A 3 -21.17 -11.71 0.36
CA ASN A 3 -22.09 -11.28 -0.70
C ASN A 3 -21.47 -10.09 -1.47
N LYS A 4 -21.48 -10.15 -2.81
CA LYS A 4 -20.96 -9.10 -3.70
C LYS A 4 -21.61 -7.74 -3.42
N GLU A 5 -22.92 -7.74 -3.16
CA GLU A 5 -23.67 -6.53 -2.81
C GLU A 5 -23.20 -5.92 -1.48
N THR A 6 -22.71 -6.75 -0.56
CA THR A 6 -22.16 -6.26 0.71
C THR A 6 -20.86 -5.52 0.48
N ILE A 7 -19.95 -6.03 -0.35
CA ILE A 7 -18.61 -5.45 -0.56
C ILE A 7 -18.56 -4.28 -1.55
N THR A 8 -19.55 -4.13 -2.43
CA THR A 8 -19.58 -3.03 -3.42
C THR A 8 -20.47 -1.85 -3.00
N ASN A 9 -21.15 -1.92 -1.86
CA ASN A 9 -22.06 -0.86 -1.42
C ASN A 9 -21.29 0.27 -0.72
N ALA A 10 -21.16 1.43 -1.37
CA ALA A 10 -20.47 2.61 -0.85
C ALA A 10 -21.17 3.29 0.36
N GLY A 11 -22.44 2.97 0.63
CA GLY A 11 -23.17 3.45 1.82
C GLY A 11 -22.81 2.70 3.10
N ARG A 12 -21.93 1.70 3.03
CA ARG A 12 -21.39 0.96 4.18
C ARG A 12 -19.92 1.31 4.39
N ARG A 13 -19.49 1.32 5.65
CA ARG A 13 -18.07 1.41 5.98
C ARG A 13 -17.37 0.11 5.61
N HIS A 14 -16.25 0.22 4.90
CA HIS A 14 -15.37 -0.89 4.58
C HIS A 14 -14.01 -0.63 5.22
N ASP A 15 -13.60 -1.54 6.10
CA ASP A 15 -12.25 -1.55 6.66
C ASP A 15 -11.53 -2.81 6.17
N PHE A 16 -10.23 -2.68 5.94
CA PHE A 16 -9.41 -3.80 5.51
C PHE A 16 -7.98 -3.65 6.04
N VAL A 17 -7.31 -4.80 6.18
CA VAL A 17 -5.87 -4.86 6.42
C VAL A 17 -5.26 -5.52 5.18
N LEU A 18 -4.29 -4.83 4.58
CA LEU A 18 -3.51 -5.38 3.48
C LEU A 18 -2.17 -5.87 4.05
N LEU A 19 -1.94 -7.19 3.95
CA LEU A 19 -0.64 -7.79 4.24
C LEU A 19 0.04 -8.12 2.92
N PHE A 20 1.30 -7.69 2.77
CA PHE A 20 2.15 -8.02 1.64
C PHE A 20 3.59 -8.13 2.12
N ASP A 21 4.41 -8.87 1.38
CA ASP A 21 5.84 -9.01 1.61
C ASP A 21 6.65 -8.57 0.38
N VAL A 22 7.95 -8.39 0.58
CA VAL A 22 8.93 -8.16 -0.48
C VAL A 22 10.17 -8.97 -0.13
N ALA A 23 10.68 -9.72 -1.09
CA ALA A 23 11.96 -10.41 -1.02
C ALA A 23 12.97 -9.71 -1.93
N ASP A 24 14.19 -9.50 -1.45
CA ASP A 24 15.32 -8.94 -2.19
C ASP A 24 14.99 -7.69 -3.03
N GLY A 25 14.17 -6.79 -2.48
CA GLY A 25 13.65 -5.62 -3.21
C GLY A 25 13.43 -4.40 -2.34
N ASN A 26 13.13 -3.27 -2.98
CA ASN A 26 12.80 -2.00 -2.33
C ASN A 26 11.32 -1.64 -2.55
N PRO A 27 10.43 -1.82 -1.56
CA PRO A 27 9.00 -1.55 -1.72
C PRO A 27 8.66 -0.06 -1.86
N ASN A 28 9.47 0.81 -1.24
CA ASN A 28 9.29 2.25 -1.25
C ASN A 28 10.63 2.94 -0.94
N GLY A 29 11.27 3.47 -1.98
CA GLY A 29 12.49 4.25 -1.83
C GLY A 29 12.28 5.59 -1.15
N ASP A 30 13.28 6.03 -0.39
CA ASP A 30 13.36 7.35 0.22
C ASP A 30 14.23 8.29 -0.64
N PRO A 31 13.66 9.38 -1.23
CA PRO A 31 14.43 10.32 -2.03
C PRO A 31 15.49 11.07 -1.22
N ASP A 32 15.31 11.22 0.09
CA ASP A 32 16.24 11.93 0.96
C ASP A 32 17.38 11.02 1.46
N ALA A 33 17.21 9.70 1.35
CA ALA A 33 18.21 8.70 1.73
C ALA A 33 18.76 7.92 0.53
N GLY A 34 18.89 8.57 -0.63
CA GLY A 34 19.53 7.97 -1.81
C GLY A 34 18.81 6.74 -2.34
N ASN A 35 17.48 6.70 -2.24
CA ASN A 35 16.62 5.59 -2.68
C ASN A 35 16.80 4.28 -1.88
N LEU A 36 17.32 4.34 -0.64
CA LEU A 36 17.22 3.23 0.30
C LEU A 36 15.75 2.95 0.67
N PRO A 37 15.39 1.74 1.15
CA PRO A 37 14.06 1.49 1.71
C PRO A 37 13.74 2.51 2.79
N ARG A 38 12.56 3.11 2.72
CA ARG A 38 12.12 4.10 3.70
C ARG A 38 11.92 3.45 5.07
N LEU A 39 12.34 4.16 6.11
CA LEU A 39 12.19 3.76 7.51
C LEU A 39 11.39 4.81 8.27
N ASP A 40 10.59 4.38 9.23
CA ASP A 40 10.01 5.26 10.24
C ASP A 40 11.10 5.62 11.26
N PRO A 41 11.44 6.91 11.45
CA PRO A 41 12.53 7.33 12.34
C PRO A 41 12.25 7.06 13.83
N GLU A 42 10.99 6.89 14.24
CA GLU A 42 10.64 6.65 15.65
C GLU A 42 10.75 5.17 16.00
N THR A 43 10.25 4.30 15.11
CA THR A 43 10.13 2.86 15.36
C THR A 43 11.22 2.02 14.68
N MET A 44 11.96 2.62 13.74
CA MET A 44 12.93 1.96 12.87
C MET A 44 12.34 0.84 12.00
N GLN A 45 11.02 0.77 11.86
CA GLN A 45 10.35 -0.19 10.98
C GLN A 45 10.37 0.29 9.53
N GLY A 46 10.35 -0.66 8.59
CA GLY A 46 10.15 -0.36 7.18
C GLY A 46 8.83 0.36 6.96
N LEU A 47 8.86 1.48 6.23
CA LEU A 47 7.69 2.30 5.94
C LEU A 47 7.35 2.25 4.45
N VAL A 48 6.11 1.91 4.13
CA VAL A 48 5.54 2.10 2.80
C VAL A 48 4.45 3.15 2.91
N THR A 49 4.69 4.29 2.27
CA THR A 49 3.78 5.44 2.32
C THR A 49 2.44 5.13 1.65
N ASP A 50 1.39 5.80 2.13
CA ASP A 50 0.05 5.70 1.55
C ASP A 50 0.02 6.16 0.09
N VAL A 51 0.77 7.20 -0.26
CA VAL A 51 0.92 7.68 -1.64
C VAL A 51 1.56 6.65 -2.56
N CYS A 52 2.52 5.84 -2.06
CA CYS A 52 3.11 4.72 -2.79
C CYS A 52 2.05 3.65 -3.11
N LEU A 53 1.27 3.22 -2.12
CA LEU A 53 0.20 2.23 -2.32
C LEU A 53 -0.91 2.76 -3.24
N LYS A 54 -1.36 4.00 -3.04
CA LYS A 54 -2.35 4.66 -3.89
C LYS A 54 -1.87 4.75 -5.34
N ARG A 55 -0.57 4.98 -5.58
CA ARG A 55 0.02 4.99 -6.92
C ARG A 55 -0.07 3.60 -7.56
N LYS A 56 0.37 2.54 -6.86
CA LYS A 56 0.27 1.15 -7.37
C LYS A 56 -1.17 0.76 -7.72
N ILE A 57 -2.15 1.15 -6.90
CA ILE A 57 -3.58 0.89 -7.16
C ILE A 57 -4.04 1.63 -8.43
N ARG A 58 -3.74 2.93 -8.56
CA ARG A 58 -4.11 3.69 -9.76
C ARG A 58 -3.48 3.11 -11.02
N ASP A 59 -2.19 2.83 -10.97
CA ASP A 59 -1.46 2.29 -12.12
C ASP A 59 -2.04 0.92 -12.54
N TYR A 60 -2.46 0.07 -11.59
CA TYR A 60 -3.15 -1.19 -11.90
C TYR A 60 -4.53 -0.98 -12.55
N VAL A 61 -5.32 -0.03 -12.02
CA VAL A 61 -6.65 0.30 -12.57
C VAL A 61 -6.53 0.94 -13.96
N ASP A 62 -5.54 1.80 -14.18
CA ASP A 62 -5.33 2.48 -15.47
C ASP A 62 -4.80 1.52 -16.56
N VAL A 63 -4.12 0.44 -16.18
CA VAL A 63 -3.63 -0.60 -17.11
C VAL A 63 -4.75 -1.56 -17.56
N THR A 64 -5.89 -1.59 -16.85
CA THR A 64 -7.03 -2.48 -17.14
C THR A 64 -8.16 -1.74 -17.85
#